data_AF-A0ABD6DK02-F1
#
_entry.id   AF-A0ABD6DK02-F1
#
_cell.length_a   1.000
_cell.length_b   1.000
_cell.length_c   1.000
_cell.angle_alpha   90.00
_cell.angle_beta   90.00
_cell.angle_gamma   90.00
#
_symmetry.space_group_name_H-M   'P 1'
#
loop_
_entity.id
_entity.type
_entity.pdbx_description
1 polymer ?
#
loop_
_entity_poly.entity_id
_entity_poly.type
_entity_poly.pdbx_seq_one_letter_code
_entity_poly.pdbx_strand_id
1 'polypeptide(L)'
;MKDRGILTERDREILQHDPTNDRRPVIRSHVRKRIERLEQDLEILDEEEPELADQLREQLCIGTQHAAVMDVLDDIQRELEAVHEDVKD
;
A
#
# COMPACT_ATOMS: atom_id res chain seq x y z
N MET A 1 -0.18 -20.49 15.43
CA MET A 1 0.44 -20.00 14.18
C MET A 1 1.00 -18.61 14.47
N LYS A 2 2.25 -18.32 14.11
CA LYS A 2 2.72 -16.92 14.11
C LYS A 2 2.21 -16.30 12.81
N ASP A 3 1.33 -15.30 12.91
CA ASP A 3 0.73 -14.67 11.74
C ASP A 3 1.82 -14.07 10.85
N ARG A 4 1.79 -14.42 9.56
CA ARG A 4 2.81 -14.03 8.58
C ARG A 4 2.22 -12.97 7.66
N GLY A 5 2.91 -11.85 7.51
CA GLY A 5 2.69 -10.91 6.41
C GLY A 5 3.41 -11.37 5.14
N ILE A 6 3.83 -10.43 4.29
CA ILE A 6 4.57 -10.72 3.05
C ILE A 6 5.89 -11.47 3.33
N LEU A 7 6.59 -11.09 4.40
CA LEU A 7 7.84 -11.72 4.83
C LEU A 7 7.60 -12.66 6.01
N THR A 8 8.25 -13.82 5.98
CA THR A 8 8.37 -14.64 7.19
C THR A 8 9.36 -14.00 8.18
N GLU A 9 9.32 -14.44 9.44
CA GLU A 9 10.32 -14.05 10.44
C GLU A 9 11.75 -14.32 9.96
N ARG A 10 11.98 -15.49 9.36
CA ARG A 10 13.28 -15.85 8.81
C ARG A 10 13.68 -14.99 7.62
N ASP A 11 12.73 -14.63 6.75
CA ASP A 11 13.01 -13.72 5.63
C ASP A 11 13.47 -12.35 6.17
N ARG A 12 12.82 -11.84 7.22
CA ARG A 12 13.21 -10.57 7.88
C ARG A 12 14.62 -10.64 8.43
N GLU A 13 14.93 -11.68 9.20
CA GLU A 13 16.27 -11.89 9.78
C GLU A 13 17.36 -11.91 8.70
N ILE A 14 17.15 -12.70 7.63
CA ILE A 14 18.13 -12.81 6.53
C ILE A 14 18.30 -11.45 5.85
N LEU A 15 17.20 -10.77 5.51
CA LEU A 15 17.26 -9.49 4.82
C LEU A 15 17.92 -8.39 5.66
N GLN A 16 17.71 -8.37 6.97
CA GLN A 16 18.24 -7.35 7.89
C GLN A 16 19.68 -7.60 8.34
N HIS A 17 20.07 -8.86 8.55
CA HIS A 17 21.32 -9.17 9.28
C HIS A 17 22.33 -10.02 8.50
N ASP A 18 21.94 -10.62 7.37
CA ASP A 18 22.85 -11.46 6.57
C ASP A 18 22.87 -11.02 5.09
N PRO A 19 23.67 -9.99 4.73
CA PRO A 19 23.75 -9.45 3.37
C PRO A 19 24.34 -10.43 2.36
N THR A 20 25.13 -11.40 2.83
CA THR A 20 25.82 -12.39 2.00
C THR A 20 25.03 -13.69 1.83
N ASN A 21 23.87 -13.83 2.47
CA ASN A 21 23.06 -15.03 2.39
C ASN A 21 22.65 -15.33 0.94
N ASP A 22 22.97 -16.54 0.48
CA ASP A 22 22.65 -17.05 -0.85
C ASP A 22 21.14 -17.18 -1.11
N ARG A 23 20.31 -17.15 -0.06
CA ARG A 23 18.85 -17.16 -0.18
C ARG A 23 18.25 -15.79 -0.49
N ARG A 24 18.98 -14.67 -0.35
CA ARG A 24 18.43 -13.32 -0.63
C ARG A 24 17.81 -13.19 -2.03
N PRO A 25 18.41 -13.70 -3.12
CA PRO A 25 17.79 -13.67 -4.45
C PRO A 25 16.46 -14.44 -4.50
N VAL A 26 16.40 -15.60 -3.83
CA VAL A 26 15.19 -16.43 -3.74
C VAL A 26 14.10 -15.70 -2.95
N ILE A 27 14.46 -15.13 -1.81
CA ILE A 27 13.55 -14.32 -0.98
C ILE A 27 12.97 -13.18 -1.82
N ARG A 28 13.81 -12.42 -2.54
CA ARG A 28 13.34 -11.35 -3.44
C ARG A 28 12.37 -11.85 -4.51
N SER A 29 12.68 -12.98 -5.15
CA SER A 29 11.82 -13.58 -6.17
C SER A 29 10.45 -13.97 -5.59
N HIS A 30 10.43 -14.58 -4.41
CA HIS A 30 9.18 -14.95 -3.74
C HIS A 30 8.39 -13.73 -3.29
N VAL A 31 9.05 -12.70 -2.77
CA VAL A 31 8.40 -11.46 -2.36
C VAL A 31 7.74 -10.77 -3.55
N ARG A 32 8.40 -10.68 -4.71
CA ARG A 32 7.78 -10.12 -5.92
C ARG A 32 6.49 -10.84 -6.30
N LYS A 33 6.51 -12.17 -6.32
CA LYS A 33 5.30 -12.98 -6.58
C LYS A 33 4.21 -12.79 -5.55
N ARG A 34 4.56 -12.54 -4.28
CA ARG A 34 3.59 -12.26 -3.22
C ARG A 34 2.98 -10.87 -3.38
N ILE A 35 3.76 -9.87 -3.81
CA ILE A 35 3.27 -8.52 -4.10
C ILE A 35 2.29 -8.57 -5.29
N GLU A 36 2.62 -9.28 -6.38
CA GLU A 36 1.71 -9.46 -7.53
C GLU A 36 0.37 -10.10 -7.12
N ARG A 37 0.40 -11.01 -6.15
CA ARG A 37 -0.84 -11.63 -5.62
C ARG A 37 -1.60 -10.69 -4.70
N LEU A 38 -0.92 -9.79 -4.00
CA LEU A 38 -1.55 -8.82 -3.11
C LEU A 38 -2.51 -7.90 -3.87
N GLU A 39 -2.23 -7.60 -5.13
CA GLU A 39 -3.14 -6.86 -6.02
C GLU A 39 -4.45 -7.62 -6.22
N GLN A 40 -4.38 -8.92 -6.55
CA GLN A 40 -5.56 -9.79 -6.69
C GLN A 40 -6.30 -9.97 -5.37
N ASP A 41 -5.56 -10.12 -4.27
CA ASP A 41 -6.16 -10.23 -2.93
C ASP A 41 -6.88 -8.92 -2.57
N LEU A 42 -6.34 -7.75 -2.96
CA LEU A 42 -6.98 -6.46 -2.72
C LEU A 42 -8.26 -6.27 -3.53
N GLU A 43 -8.31 -6.73 -4.79
CA GLU A 43 -9.55 -6.74 -5.59
C GLU A 43 -10.65 -7.56 -4.91
N ILE A 44 -10.31 -8.75 -4.40
CA ILE A 44 -11.26 -9.60 -3.68
C ILE A 44 -11.71 -8.93 -2.37
N LEU A 45 -10.78 -8.32 -1.62
CA LEU A 45 -11.11 -7.64 -0.38
C LEU A 45 -11.99 -6.41 -0.62
N ASP A 46 -11.81 -5.68 -1.73
CA ASP A 46 -12.68 -4.55 -2.08
C ASP A 46 -14.14 -4.96 -2.25
N GLU A 47 -14.36 -6.14 -2.82
CA GLU A 47 -15.71 -6.66 -3.08
C GLU A 47 -16.33 -7.27 -1.82
N GLU A 48 -15.57 -8.08 -1.09
CA GLU A 48 -16.11 -8.93 -0.02
C GLU A 48 -15.95 -8.32 1.38
N GLU A 49 -14.85 -7.61 1.64
CA GLU A 49 -14.45 -7.14 2.99
C GLU A 49 -13.79 -5.75 2.93
N PRO A 50 -14.53 -4.70 2.51
CA PRO A 50 -13.96 -3.39 2.16
C PRO A 50 -13.22 -2.72 3.31
N GLU A 51 -13.63 -2.93 4.56
CA GLU A 51 -12.94 -2.41 5.75
C GLU A 51 -11.50 -2.96 5.87
N LEU A 52 -11.29 -4.23 5.49
CA LEU A 52 -9.96 -4.84 5.49
C LEU A 52 -9.11 -4.36 4.31
N ALA A 53 -9.73 -4.11 3.15
CA ALA A 53 -9.04 -3.52 2.01
C ALA A 53 -8.53 -2.11 2.34
N ASP A 54 -9.37 -1.28 2.97
CA ASP A 54 -9.01 0.06 3.41
C ASP A 54 -7.92 0.03 4.48
N GLN A 55 -8.03 -0.88 5.46
CA GLN A 55 -6.96 -1.06 6.45
C GLN A 55 -5.63 -1.46 5.80
N LEU A 56 -5.66 -2.35 4.80
CA LEU A 56 -4.45 -2.75 4.07
C LEU A 56 -3.85 -1.58 3.29
N ARG A 57 -4.67 -0.80 2.58
CA ARG A 57 -4.22 0.41 1.88
C ARG A 57 -3.62 1.42 2.84
N GLU A 58 -4.26 1.66 3.98
CA GLU A 58 -3.74 2.56 5.01
C GLU A 58 -2.34 2.12 5.44
N GLN A 59 -2.16 0.84 5.80
CA GLN A 59 -0.86 0.32 6.22
C GLN A 59 0.24 0.39 5.14
N LEU A 60 -0.12 0.32 3.85
CA LEU A 60 0.83 0.40 2.72
C LEU A 60 1.11 1.85 2.29
N CYS A 61 0.13 2.74 2.37
CA CYS A 61 0.23 4.14 1.96
C CYS A 61 0.86 5.05 3.02
N ILE A 62 1.05 4.57 4.26
CA ILE A 62 1.85 5.25 5.27
C ILE A 62 3.31 5.25 4.81
N GLY A 63 3.73 6.31 4.12
CA GLY A 63 5.15 6.62 4.08
C GLY A 63 5.75 7.41 2.94
N THR A 64 5.05 7.99 1.95
CA THR A 64 5.77 8.90 1.04
C THR A 64 5.04 10.09 0.45
N GLN A 65 3.80 10.01 -0.02
CA GLN A 65 3.15 11.19 -0.65
C GLN A 65 1.63 11.26 -0.49
N HIS A 66 0.97 10.25 0.11
CA HIS A 66 -0.49 10.17 0.10
C HIS A 66 -1.16 11.30 0.89
N ALA A 67 -0.74 11.57 2.13
CA ALA A 67 -1.31 12.67 2.91
C ALA A 67 -1.13 14.03 2.20
N ALA A 68 0.08 14.30 1.70
CA ALA A 68 0.35 15.53 0.95
C ALA A 68 -0.44 15.61 -0.37
N VAL A 69 -0.68 14.49 -1.04
CA VAL A 69 -1.51 14.42 -2.25
C VAL A 69 -2.98 14.62 -1.91
N MET A 70 -3.48 14.04 -0.81
CA MET A 70 -4.86 14.23 -0.35
C MET A 70 -5.11 15.67 0.08
N ASP A 71 -4.16 16.30 0.80
CA ASP A 71 -4.24 17.73 1.13
C ASP A 71 -4.32 18.60 -0.14
N VAL A 72 -3.50 18.31 -1.15
CA VAL A 72 -3.51 19.02 -2.43
C VAL A 72 -4.83 18.78 -3.19
N LEU A 73 -5.38 17.57 -3.15
CA LEU A 73 -6.65 17.25 -3.80
C LEU A 73 -7.82 17.99 -3.14
N ASP A 74 -7.85 18.04 -1.81
CA ASP A 74 -8.86 18.80 -1.05
C ASP A 74 -8.79 20.30 -1.37
N ASP A 75 -7.59 20.86 -1.48
CA ASP A 75 -7.40 22.27 -1.85
C ASP A 75 -7.85 22.54 -3.29
N ILE A 76 -7.51 21.67 -4.24
CA ILE A 76 -7.99 21.78 -5.63
C ILE A 76 -9.52 21.72 -5.70
N GLN A 77 -10.14 20.85 -4.91
CA GLN A 77 -11.58 20.67 -4.92
C GLN A 77 -12.33 21.90 -4.39
N ARG A 78 -11.82 22.56 -3.33
CA ARG A 78 -12.38 23.84 -2.85
C ARG A 78 -12.29 24.96 -3.88
N GLU A 79 -11.14 25.09 -4.54
CA GLU A 79 -10.95 26.10 -5.58
C GLU A 79 -11.89 25.86 -6.78
N LEU A 80 -12.11 24.59 -7.14
CA LEU A 80 -13.04 24.22 -8.21
C LEU A 80 -14.49 24.60 -7.86
N GLU A 81 -14.89 24.38 -6.60
CA GLU A 81 -16.22 24.76 -6.10
C GLU A 81 -16.40 26.28 -6.12
N ALA A 82 -15.41 27.04 -5.68
CA ALA A 82 -15.43 28.51 -5.69
C ALA A 82 -15.57 29.07 -7.12
N VAL A 83 -14.77 28.55 -8.06
CA VAL A 83 -14.87 28.94 -9.49
C VAL A 83 -16.23 28.57 -10.08
N HIS A 84 -16.81 27.44 -9.68
CA HIS A 84 -18.13 27.02 -10.16
C HIS A 84 -19.28 27.89 -9.63
N GLU A 85 -19.14 28.45 -8.42
CA GLU A 85 -20.07 29.44 -7.90
C GLU A 85 -19.96 30.78 -8.66
N ASP A 86 -18.74 31.26 -8.91
CA ASP A 86 -18.49 32.53 -9.63
C ASP A 86 -18.99 32.53 -11.09
N VAL A 87 -19.11 31.36 -11.73
CA VAL A 87 -19.59 31.21 -13.11
C VAL A 87 -21.12 31.14 -13.20
N LYS A 88 -21.82 30.96 -12.08
CA LYS A 88 -23.30 30.87 -12.04
C LYS A 88 -24.02 32.22 -11.88
N ASP A 89 -23.29 33.29 -11.55
CA ASP A 89 -23.77 34.68 -11.51
C ASP A 89 -23.55 35.43 -12.85
#